data_AF-A0A355U813-F1
#
_entry.id   AF-A0A355U813-F1
#
_cell.length_a   1.000
_cell.length_b   1.000
_cell.length_c   1.000
_cell.angle_alpha   90.00
_cell.angle_beta   90.00
_cell.angle_gamma   90.00
#
_symmetry.space_group_name_H-M   'P 1'
#
loop_
_entity.id
_entity.type
_entity.pdbx_description
1 polymer ?
#
loop_
_entity_poly.entity_id
_entity_poly.type
_entity_poly.pdbx_seq_one_letter_code
_entity_poly.pdbx_strand_id
1 'polypeptide(L)'
;MRIAESELIINDDGSAFHIHLKPEELADIVILVGDPGRVDMVAGFLTDIEFRHQSREFVSTTGKYNGRRITVLSTGIGTDNIDIVMTELDALANVDFTTREPKKEHRTLTILRIGTCGAVQADIPLGSAIFSHYSVGCDGLMNWYANRDEVSNLEME
;
A
#
# COMPACT_ATOMS: atom_id res chain seq x y z
N MET A 1 -16.31 16.96 3.72
CA MET A 1 -17.61 16.45 3.24
C MET A 1 -17.65 14.97 3.57
N ARG A 2 -18.77 14.47 4.11
CA ARG A 2 -18.96 13.04 4.41
C ARG A 2 -18.95 12.22 3.12
N ILE A 3 -18.19 11.13 3.10
CA ILE A 3 -18.07 10.18 1.98
C ILE A 3 -19.26 9.20 2.01
N ALA A 4 -19.90 9.01 0.87
CA ALA A 4 -21.09 8.15 0.77
C ALA A 4 -20.75 6.67 0.94
N GLU A 5 -21.70 5.88 1.43
CA GLU A 5 -21.60 4.43 1.66
C GLU A 5 -21.19 3.65 0.42
N SER A 6 -21.65 4.09 -0.75
CA SER A 6 -21.30 3.51 -2.05
C SER A 6 -19.88 3.85 -2.52
N GLU A 7 -19.24 4.86 -1.93
CA GLU A 7 -17.91 5.35 -2.34
C GLU A 7 -16.79 4.82 -1.43
N LEU A 8 -17.09 4.53 -0.16
CA LEU A 8 -16.16 3.91 0.78
C LEU A 8 -16.86 2.76 1.52
N ILE A 9 -16.66 1.55 1.04
CA ILE A 9 -17.22 0.36 1.67
C ILE A 9 -16.36 0.03 2.90
N ILE A 10 -17.02 -0.16 4.05
CA ILE A 10 -16.39 -0.52 5.32
C ILE A 10 -17.07 -1.81 5.78
N ASN A 11 -16.29 -2.81 6.19
CA ASN A 11 -16.81 -4.08 6.69
C ASN A 11 -17.52 -3.89 8.03
N ASP A 12 -18.40 -4.83 8.39
CA ASP A 12 -19.17 -4.80 9.65
C ASP A 12 -18.27 -4.77 10.90
N ASP A 13 -17.03 -5.25 10.80
CA ASP A 13 -16.04 -5.24 11.88
C ASP A 13 -15.23 -3.94 11.97
N GLY A 14 -15.51 -2.96 11.11
CA GLY A 14 -14.83 -1.66 11.02
C GLY A 14 -13.54 -1.67 10.20
N SER A 15 -13.23 -2.75 9.48
CA SER A 15 -12.07 -2.82 8.60
C SER A 15 -12.35 -2.28 7.19
N ALA A 16 -11.28 -1.89 6.48
CA ALA A 16 -11.33 -1.58 5.06
C ALA A 16 -11.74 -2.82 4.25
N PHE A 17 -12.48 -2.60 3.16
CA PHE A 17 -13.22 -3.66 2.47
C PHE A 17 -12.33 -4.76 1.89
N HIS A 18 -11.24 -4.43 1.18
CA HIS A 18 -10.41 -5.41 0.51
C HIS A 18 -9.25 -5.90 1.37
N ILE A 19 -8.54 -5.00 2.06
CA ILE A 19 -7.32 -5.35 2.82
C ILE A 19 -7.58 -5.76 4.27
N HIS A 20 -8.83 -5.63 4.75
CA HIS A 20 -9.28 -6.06 6.08
C HIS A 20 -8.42 -5.51 7.23
N LEU A 21 -7.89 -4.29 7.08
CA LEU A 21 -7.20 -3.56 8.14
C LEU A 21 -8.14 -2.55 8.79
N LYS A 22 -7.98 -2.34 10.10
CA LYS A 22 -8.62 -1.24 10.83
C LYS A 22 -7.69 -0.02 10.94
N PRO A 23 -8.22 1.20 11.15
CA PRO A 23 -7.39 2.39 11.26
C PRO A 23 -6.28 2.30 12.31
N GLU A 24 -6.59 1.72 13.48
CA GLU A 24 -5.67 1.52 14.59
C GLU A 24 -4.58 0.48 14.32
N GLU A 25 -4.81 -0.41 13.36
CA GLU A 25 -3.91 -1.50 12.96
C GLU A 25 -2.79 -1.02 12.01
N LEU A 26 -3.04 0.05 11.26
CA LEU A 26 -2.09 0.60 10.30
C LEU A 26 -0.93 1.36 10.97
N ALA A 27 0.32 1.02 10.65
CA ALA A 27 1.52 1.76 11.02
C ALA A 27 1.83 2.90 10.03
N ASP A 28 2.66 3.87 10.45
CA ASP A 28 3.10 4.97 9.57
C ASP A 28 4.11 4.49 8.50
N ILE A 29 4.80 3.38 8.76
CA ILE A 29 5.76 2.77 7.83
C ILE A 29 5.12 1.51 7.27
N VAL A 30 4.93 1.48 5.95
CA VAL A 30 4.28 0.37 5.24
C VAL A 30 5.25 -0.23 4.22
N ILE A 31 5.48 -1.53 4.32
CA ILE A 31 6.23 -2.31 3.34
C ILE A 31 5.23 -3.07 2.47
N LEU A 32 5.20 -2.75 1.17
CA LEU A 32 4.37 -3.46 0.21
C LEU A 32 5.16 -4.57 -0.46
N VAL A 33 4.56 -5.76 -0.55
CA VAL A 33 5.12 -6.90 -1.32
C VAL A 33 4.12 -7.37 -2.36
N GLY A 34 4.57 -8.00 -3.44
CA GLY A 34 3.63 -8.56 -4.43
C GLY A 34 2.99 -9.86 -3.93
N ASP A 35 3.84 -10.85 -3.66
CA ASP A 35 3.44 -12.19 -3.24
C ASP A 35 2.98 -12.22 -1.77
N PRO A 36 1.78 -12.76 -1.46
CA PRO A 36 1.31 -13.01 -0.10
C PRO A 36 2.29 -13.77 0.78
N GLY A 37 2.99 -14.78 0.22
CA GLY A 37 3.97 -15.57 0.95
C GLY A 37 5.20 -14.76 1.40
N ARG A 38 5.47 -13.63 0.75
CA ARG A 38 6.56 -12.72 1.15
C ARG A 38 6.21 -11.92 2.40
N VAL A 39 4.94 -11.81 2.77
CA VAL A 39 4.54 -11.14 4.03
C VAL A 39 5.10 -11.90 5.21
N ASP A 40 4.94 -13.22 5.26
CA ASP A 40 5.46 -14.04 6.35
C ASP A 40 7.01 -14.02 6.39
N MET A 41 7.66 -13.96 5.22
CA MET A 41 9.11 -13.81 5.14
C MET A 41 9.60 -12.50 5.78
N VAL A 42 8.95 -11.37 5.47
CA VAL A 42 9.32 -10.06 6.05
C VAL A 42 8.88 -9.98 7.51
N ALA A 43 7.73 -10.54 7.86
CA ALA A 43 7.23 -10.61 9.24
C ALA A 43 8.18 -11.38 10.17
N GLY A 44 8.97 -12.32 9.65
CA GLY A 44 10.02 -13.01 10.41
C GLY A 44 11.12 -12.08 10.97
N PHE A 45 11.23 -10.85 10.47
CA PHE A 45 12.12 -9.82 11.03
C PHE A 45 11.44 -8.92 12.07
N LEU A 46 10.11 -9.00 12.21
CA LEU A 46 9.36 -8.20 13.16
C LEU A 46 9.33 -8.88 14.53
N THR A 47 9.21 -8.03 15.54
CA THR A 47 8.95 -8.37 16.95
C THR A 47 7.57 -7.83 17.32
N ASP A 48 7.01 -8.22 18.47
CA ASP A 48 5.73 -7.70 18.97
C ASP A 48 4.62 -7.69 17.90
N ILE A 49 4.35 -8.83 17.27
CA ILE A 49 3.27 -8.93 16.28
C ILE A 49 1.94 -8.59 16.96
N GLU A 50 1.28 -7.55 16.46
CA GLU A 50 0.03 -7.03 17.04
C GLU A 50 -1.18 -7.75 16.42
N PHE A 51 -1.14 -7.97 15.10
CA PHE A 51 -2.18 -8.67 14.37
C PHE A 51 -1.64 -9.20 13.04
N ARG A 52 -2.43 -10.10 12.45
CA ARG A 52 -2.22 -10.62 11.11
C ARG A 52 -3.58 -10.87 10.45
N HIS A 53 -3.81 -10.32 9.27
CA HIS A 53 -5.04 -10.50 8.49
C HIS A 53 -4.74 -11.15 7.15
N GLN A 54 -5.77 -11.77 6.57
CA GLN A 54 -5.72 -12.31 5.22
C GLN A 54 -7.11 -12.24 4.58
N SER A 55 -7.18 -11.58 3.43
CA SER A 55 -8.33 -11.58 2.54
C SER A 55 -7.84 -11.71 1.11
N ARG A 56 -8.19 -12.82 0.44
CA ARG A 56 -7.72 -13.13 -0.92
C ARG A 56 -6.19 -13.04 -1.02
N GLU A 57 -5.65 -12.22 -1.92
CA GLU A 57 -4.23 -11.91 -2.09
C GLU A 57 -3.69 -10.82 -1.16
N PHE A 58 -4.53 -10.18 -0.34
CA PHE A 58 -4.13 -9.16 0.63
C PHE A 58 -3.87 -9.81 1.98
N VAL A 59 -2.59 -10.00 2.29
CA VAL A 59 -2.09 -10.51 3.56
C VAL A 59 -1.38 -9.36 4.25
N SER A 60 -1.72 -9.10 5.50
CA SER A 60 -1.10 -8.01 6.25
C SER A 60 -0.63 -8.46 7.63
N THR A 61 0.42 -7.82 8.12
CA THR A 61 0.95 -8.03 9.46
C THR A 61 1.54 -6.72 9.96
N THR A 62 1.17 -6.29 11.16
CA THR A 62 1.88 -5.20 11.84
C THR A 62 2.58 -5.73 13.07
N GLY A 63 3.82 -5.28 13.23
CA GLY A 63 4.63 -5.49 14.41
C GLY A 63 5.68 -4.40 14.51
N LYS A 64 6.80 -4.69 15.17
CA LYS A 64 7.89 -3.75 15.37
C LYS A 64 9.22 -4.24 14.80
N TYR A 65 9.94 -3.33 14.16
CA TYR A 65 11.34 -3.52 13.79
C TYR A 65 12.17 -2.42 14.44
N ASN A 66 13.19 -2.79 15.23
CA ASN A 66 14.01 -1.84 16.00
C ASN A 66 13.17 -0.83 16.80
N GLY A 67 12.10 -1.31 17.44
CA GLY A 67 11.17 -0.50 18.24
C GLY A 67 10.19 0.37 17.44
N ARG A 68 10.24 0.38 16.11
CA ARG A 68 9.32 1.13 15.25
C ARG A 68 8.22 0.24 14.71
N ARG A 69 6.97 0.70 14.75
CA ARG A 69 5.82 -0.02 14.20
C ARG A 69 5.89 -0.04 12.67
N ILE A 70 5.75 -1.22 12.07
CA ILE A 70 5.77 -1.42 10.62
C ILE A 70 4.61 -2.33 10.23
N THR A 71 3.88 -1.94 9.19
CA THR A 71 2.90 -2.79 8.52
C THR A 71 3.53 -3.39 7.26
N VAL A 72 3.46 -4.71 7.12
CA VAL A 72 3.79 -5.41 5.87
C VAL A 72 2.48 -5.82 5.23
N LEU A 73 2.29 -5.53 3.95
CA LEU A 73 1.04 -5.81 3.22
C LEU A 73 1.36 -6.35 1.82
N SER A 74 0.78 -7.50 1.45
CA SER A 74 0.80 -7.94 0.06
C SER A 74 -0.23 -7.22 -0.78
N THR A 75 0.17 -6.90 -2.00
CA THR A 75 -0.67 -6.17 -2.96
C THR A 75 -1.25 -7.11 -4.01
N GLY A 76 -0.67 -8.29 -4.23
CA GLY A 76 -0.92 -9.06 -5.44
C GLY A 76 -0.19 -8.47 -6.66
N ILE A 77 -0.78 -8.65 -7.83
CA ILE A 77 -0.18 -8.37 -9.14
C ILE A 77 -1.02 -7.31 -9.85
N GLY A 78 -0.37 -6.34 -10.48
CA GLY A 78 -1.04 -5.32 -11.30
C GLY A 78 -1.19 -3.98 -10.58
N THR A 79 -1.37 -2.92 -11.37
CA THR A 79 -1.55 -1.55 -10.88
C THR A 79 -2.96 -1.32 -10.36
N ASP A 80 -3.96 -2.03 -10.88
CA ASP A 80 -5.32 -2.14 -10.35
C ASP A 80 -5.34 -2.62 -8.89
N ASN A 81 -4.56 -3.66 -8.57
CA ASN A 81 -4.40 -4.11 -7.21
C ASN A 81 -3.70 -3.07 -6.31
N ILE A 82 -2.74 -2.32 -6.86
CA ILE A 82 -2.09 -1.20 -6.16
C ILE A 82 -3.10 -0.09 -5.89
N ASP A 83 -3.99 0.21 -6.84
CA ASP A 83 -5.04 1.22 -6.72
C ASP A 83 -5.93 0.98 -5.50
N ILE A 84 -6.40 -0.26 -5.35
CA ILE A 84 -7.18 -0.71 -4.20
C ILE A 84 -6.41 -0.48 -2.90
N VAL A 85 -5.17 -0.98 -2.83
CA VAL A 85 -4.35 -0.91 -1.63
C VAL A 85 -4.05 0.53 -1.23
N MET A 86 -3.65 1.37 -2.18
CA MET A 86 -3.28 2.76 -1.91
C MET A 86 -4.49 3.57 -1.47
N THR A 87 -5.64 3.37 -2.13
CA THR A 87 -6.92 4.02 -1.76
C THR A 87 -7.35 3.64 -0.35
N GLU A 88 -7.31 2.34 -0.01
CA GLU A 88 -7.72 1.89 1.33
C GLU A 88 -6.72 2.29 2.42
N LEU A 89 -5.41 2.30 2.13
CA LEU A 89 -4.39 2.82 3.06
C LEU A 89 -4.59 4.31 3.35
N ASP A 90 -4.88 5.12 2.33
CA ASP A 90 -5.19 6.53 2.52
C ASP A 90 -6.47 6.70 3.36
N ALA A 91 -7.54 5.95 3.05
CA ALA A 91 -8.77 6.00 3.82
C ALA A 91 -8.52 5.64 5.30
N LEU A 92 -7.78 4.57 5.59
CA LEU A 92 -7.42 4.17 6.96
C LEU A 92 -6.64 5.26 7.70
N ALA A 93 -5.72 5.92 6.99
CA ALA A 93 -4.92 7.00 7.56
C ALA A 93 -5.73 8.27 7.78
N ASN A 94 -6.57 8.66 6.82
CA ASN A 94 -7.06 10.02 6.64
C ASN A 94 -8.58 10.17 6.67
N VAL A 95 -9.36 9.10 6.78
CA VAL A 95 -10.81 9.15 6.96
C VAL A 95 -11.17 8.61 8.35
N ASP A 96 -12.08 9.29 9.05
CA ASP A 96 -12.71 8.73 10.24
C ASP A 96 -13.80 7.75 9.78
N PHE A 97 -13.62 6.46 10.03
CA PHE A 97 -14.53 5.41 9.56
C PHE A 97 -15.92 5.46 10.23
N THR A 98 -16.04 6.14 11.38
CA THR A 98 -17.31 6.32 12.09
C THR A 98 -18.12 7.46 11.48
N THR A 99 -17.49 8.62 11.32
CA THR A 99 -18.17 9.81 10.75
C THR A 99 -18.21 9.79 9.22
N ARG A 100 -17.29 9.03 8.61
CA ARG A 100 -17.00 8.96 7.17
C ARG A 100 -16.54 10.30 6.61
N GLU A 101 -15.92 11.12 7.45
CA GLU A 101 -15.38 12.41 7.04
C GLU A 101 -13.84 12.35 6.95
N PRO A 102 -13.23 13.03 5.97
CA PRO A 102 -11.80 13.25 5.97
C PRO A 102 -11.35 13.96 7.26
N LYS A 103 -10.28 13.46 7.87
CA LYS A 103 -9.66 14.03 9.05
C LYS A 103 -9.06 15.39 8.69
N LYS A 104 -9.12 16.33 9.64
CA LYS A 104 -8.55 17.68 9.45
C LYS A 104 -7.03 17.66 9.38
N GLU A 105 -6.41 16.81 10.19
CA GLU A 105 -4.97 16.59 10.21
C GLU A 105 -4.68 15.31 9.44
N HIS A 106 -3.91 15.45 8.36
CA HIS A 106 -3.53 14.33 7.52
C HIS A 106 -2.36 13.58 8.16
N ARG A 107 -2.51 12.26 8.20
CA ARG A 107 -1.47 11.33 8.57
C ARG A 107 -0.70 10.93 7.31
N THR A 108 0.61 11.15 7.33
CA THR A 108 1.50 10.79 6.22
C THR A 108 2.06 9.39 6.42
N LEU A 109 1.91 8.53 5.42
CA LEU A 109 2.49 7.20 5.39
C LEU A 109 3.81 7.20 4.61
N THR A 110 4.81 6.48 5.10
CA THR A 110 6.03 6.14 4.37
C THR A 110 5.88 4.75 3.78
N ILE A 111 5.83 4.67 2.45
CA ILE A 111 5.53 3.42 1.74
C ILE A 111 6.75 2.97 0.94
N LEU A 112 7.18 1.72 1.12
CA LEU A 112 8.26 1.09 0.36
C LEU A 112 7.77 -0.21 -0.28
N ARG A 113 7.81 -0.31 -1.61
CA ARG A 113 7.52 -1.57 -2.30
C ARG A 113 8.79 -2.40 -2.49
N ILE A 114 8.74 -3.66 -2.05
CA ILE A 114 9.78 -4.67 -2.25
C ILE A 114 9.25 -5.74 -3.20
N GLY A 115 9.69 -5.67 -4.45
CA GLY A 115 9.24 -6.54 -5.53
C GLY A 115 10.38 -7.31 -6.18
N THR A 116 10.04 -7.97 -7.28
CA THR A 116 10.98 -8.58 -8.22
C THR A 116 10.79 -7.91 -9.57
N CYS A 117 11.86 -7.72 -10.32
CA CYS A 117 11.79 -7.15 -11.66
C CYS A 117 12.79 -7.83 -12.60
N GLY A 118 12.55 -7.68 -13.90
CA GLY A 118 13.58 -7.87 -14.92
C GLY A 118 14.38 -6.58 -15.11
N ALA A 119 15.59 -6.70 -15.62
CA ALA A 119 16.40 -5.57 -16.06
C ALA A 119 16.59 -5.62 -17.58
N VAL A 120 16.43 -4.48 -18.25
CA VAL A 120 16.68 -4.33 -19.70
C VAL A 120 18.11 -3.89 -20.01
N GLN A 121 18.82 -3.38 -19.02
CA GLN A 121 20.23 -2.98 -19.11
C GLN A 121 21.10 -4.24 -18.97
N ALA A 122 21.82 -4.59 -20.03
CA ALA A 122 22.59 -5.83 -20.13
C ALA A 122 23.74 -5.93 -19.11
N ASP A 123 24.20 -4.79 -18.59
CA ASP A 123 25.26 -4.66 -17.59
C ASP A 123 24.77 -4.82 -16.14
N ILE A 124 23.46 -4.90 -15.90
CA ILE A 124 22.90 -5.20 -14.57
C ILE A 124 22.91 -6.73 -14.33
N PRO A 125 23.70 -7.24 -13.37
CA PRO A 125 23.72 -8.66 -13.06
C PRO A 125 22.40 -9.16 -12.43
N LEU A 126 22.09 -10.45 -12.64
CA LEU A 126 20.99 -11.11 -11.95
C LEU A 126 21.19 -11.08 -10.42
N GLY A 127 20.10 -10.83 -9.69
CA GLY A 127 20.13 -10.72 -8.22
C GLY A 127 20.53 -9.34 -7.71
N SER A 128 20.82 -8.37 -8.58
CA SER A 128 21.07 -6.99 -8.19
C SER A 128 19.82 -6.35 -7.57
N ALA A 129 20.01 -5.58 -6.50
CA ALA A 129 18.96 -4.72 -5.96
C ALA A 129 18.87 -3.43 -6.78
N ILE A 130 17.66 -3.08 -7.22
CA ILE A 130 17.39 -1.86 -7.99
C ILE A 130 16.47 -0.97 -7.16
N PHE A 131 16.87 0.28 -6.97
CA PHE A 131 16.05 1.30 -6.33
C PHE A 131 15.55 2.27 -7.40
N SER A 132 14.25 2.25 -7.67
CA SER A 132 13.64 3.05 -8.74
C SER A 132 13.72 4.54 -8.42
N HIS A 133 14.23 5.32 -9.37
CA HIS A 133 14.21 6.80 -9.32
C HIS A 133 13.13 7.36 -10.26
N TYR A 134 12.91 6.73 -11.41
CA TYR A 134 11.85 7.06 -12.36
C TYR A 134 10.96 5.85 -12.60
N SER A 135 9.68 6.09 -12.91
CA SER A 135 8.72 5.08 -13.32
C SER A 135 8.03 5.49 -14.62
N VAL A 136 7.94 4.57 -15.57
CA VAL A 136 7.15 4.74 -16.80
C VAL A 136 5.94 3.81 -16.70
N GLY A 137 4.74 4.36 -16.64
CA GLY A 137 3.49 3.61 -16.52
C GLY A 137 2.94 3.21 -17.88
N CYS A 138 3.02 1.93 -18.23
CA CYS A 138 2.46 1.39 -19.48
C CYS A 138 1.07 0.74 -19.31
N ASP A 139 0.45 0.91 -18.14
CA ASP A 139 -0.81 0.27 -17.73
C ASP A 139 -2.04 1.21 -17.82
N GLY A 140 -1.81 2.53 -17.79
CA GLY A 140 -2.86 3.54 -17.95
C GLY A 140 -3.65 3.91 -16.69
N LEU A 141 -3.35 3.33 -15.51
CA LEU A 141 -4.07 3.63 -14.26
C LEU A 141 -4.07 5.14 -13.94
N MET A 142 -2.93 5.79 -14.09
CA MET A 142 -2.77 7.21 -13.75
C MET A 142 -3.69 8.13 -14.57
N ASN A 143 -4.22 7.69 -15.71
CA ASN A 143 -5.18 8.48 -16.50
C ASN A 143 -6.53 8.68 -15.80
N TRP A 144 -6.82 7.89 -14.77
CA TRP A 144 -8.04 8.01 -13.96
C TRP A 144 -7.88 8.94 -12.76
N TYR A 145 -6.66 9.41 -12.50
CA TYR A 145 -6.35 10.30 -11.39
C TYR A 145 -6.32 11.75 -11.85
N ALA A 146 -7.11 12.59 -11.18
CA ALA A 146 -7.04 14.04 -11.36
C ALA A 146 -5.62 14.53 -11.06
N ASN A 147 -5.20 15.58 -11.75
CA ASN A 147 -3.89 16.22 -11.57
C ASN A 147 -2.69 15.31 -11.82
N ARG A 148 -2.84 14.20 -12.57
CA ARG A 148 -1.71 13.32 -12.93
C ARG A 148 -0.52 14.07 -13.52
N ASP A 149 -0.79 15.14 -14.26
CA ASP A 149 0.21 15.96 -14.94
C ASP A 149 1.12 16.72 -13.95
N GLU A 150 0.64 17.00 -12.73
CA GLU A 150 1.44 17.68 -11.68
C GLU A 150 2.53 16.77 -11.10
N VAL A 151 2.36 15.46 -11.23
CA VAL A 151 3.27 14.44 -10.68
C VAL A 151 3.99 13.63 -11.77
N SER A 152 3.78 13.98 -13.04
CA SER A 152 4.34 13.28 -14.20
C SER A 152 5.37 14.15 -14.94
N ASN A 153 6.39 13.52 -15.54
CA ASN A 153 7.29 14.23 -16.44
C ASN A 153 6.72 14.21 -17.86
N LEU A 154 5.96 15.25 -18.22
CA LEU A 154 5.27 15.35 -19.52
C LEU A 154 6.21 15.45 -20.72
N GLU A 155 7.49 15.80 -20.53
CA GLU A 155 8.45 15.81 -21.64
C GLU A 155 8.95 14.40 -21.99
N MET A 156 8.77 13.44 -21.08
CA MET A 156 9.19 12.04 -21.24
C MET A 156 8.04 11.08 -21.63
N GLU A 157 6.79 11.55 -21.62
CA GLU A 157 5.60 10.80 -22.09
C GLU A 157 5.33 11.03 -23.59
#